data_AF-A0A355UAK4-F1
#
_entry.id   AF-A0A355UAK4-F1
#
_cell.length_a   1.000
_cell.length_b   1.000
_cell.length_c   1.000
_cell.angle_alpha   90.00
_cell.angle_beta   90.00
_cell.angle_gamma   90.00
#
_symmetry.space_group_name_H-M   'P 1'
#
loop_
_entity.id
_entity.type
_entity.pdbx_description
1 polymer ?
#
loop_
_entity_poly.entity_id
_entity_poly.type
_entity_poly.pdbx_seq_one_letter_code
_entity_poly.pdbx_strand_id
1 'polypeptide(L)'
;QLNKLQVRYAFEITDEVSSSFYRFIAKQDLLYFTQKKSSEIMHEIGMTSLSFAEGILLSSIVVISELMLIILALCGVLIYNPLLFVFSFLTLIPTAGILMYINRRKLRRAGARLSNISPLIYENAGELASGIANIKLWNGADYFYDRYEKLKKEAYALKTNIYVSSQFIPIRIFEVIAISGILCVVLYAMLADHNFSKIATYISIYAGVSFRLLP
;
A
#
# COMPACT_ATOMS: atom_id res chain seq x y z
N GLN A 1 3.12 10.47 19.45
CA GLN A 1 4.40 11.16 19.11
C GLN A 1 5.21 10.40 18.06
N LEU A 2 5.35 9.06 18.15
CA LEU A 2 6.01 8.23 17.12
C LEU A 2 5.43 8.42 15.71
N ASN A 3 4.10 8.47 15.59
CA ASN A 3 3.44 8.62 14.29
C ASN A 3 3.79 9.96 13.60
N LYS A 4 3.98 11.05 14.36
CA LYS A 4 4.37 12.36 13.82
C LYS A 4 5.83 12.37 13.32
N LEU A 5 6.71 11.65 14.00
CA LEU A 5 8.11 11.47 13.59
C LEU A 5 8.21 10.63 12.32
N GLN A 6 7.48 9.51 12.24
CA GLN A 6 7.42 8.66 11.05
C GLN A 6 6.92 9.44 9.83
N VAL A 7 5.84 10.21 10.01
CA VAL A 7 5.31 11.09 8.95
C VAL A 7 6.36 12.12 8.54
N ARG A 8 7.00 12.81 9.48
CA ARG A 8 8.04 13.81 9.15
C ARG A 8 9.20 13.21 8.36
N TYR A 9 9.76 12.08 8.81
CA TYR A 9 10.84 11.40 8.08
C TYR A 9 10.39 10.92 6.70
N ALA A 10 9.15 10.45 6.57
CA ALA A 10 8.64 10.02 5.27
C ALA A 10 8.57 11.19 4.26
N PHE A 11 8.18 12.38 4.73
CA PHE A 11 8.16 13.59 3.91
C PHE A 11 9.57 14.13 3.62
N GLU A 12 10.51 14.09 4.57
CA GLU A 12 11.92 14.49 4.34
C GLU A 12 12.58 13.60 3.27
N ILE A 13 12.42 12.28 3.36
CA ILE A 13 12.95 11.35 2.34
C ILE A 13 12.31 11.63 0.98
N THR A 14 11.00 11.93 0.96
CA THR A 14 10.30 12.22 -0.29
C THR A 14 10.78 13.52 -0.93
N ASP A 15 11.10 14.54 -0.14
CA ASP A 15 11.68 15.79 -0.63
C ASP A 15 13.05 15.55 -1.32
N GLU A 16 13.91 14.77 -0.67
CA GLU A 16 15.23 14.42 -1.23
C GLU A 16 15.12 13.57 -2.50
N VAL A 17 14.27 12.54 -2.48
CA VAL A 17 14.02 11.66 -3.63
C VAL A 17 13.39 12.44 -4.79
N SER A 18 12.39 13.28 -4.52
CA SER A 18 11.73 14.13 -5.51
C SER A 18 12.74 15.11 -6.14
N SER A 19 13.56 15.76 -5.33
CA SER A 19 14.61 16.68 -5.80
C SER A 19 15.65 15.97 -6.66
N SER A 20 16.09 14.78 -6.25
CA SER A 20 17.04 13.96 -7.01
C SER A 20 16.44 13.50 -8.34
N PHE A 21 15.19 13.04 -8.33
CA PHE A 21 14.48 12.59 -9.53
C PHE A 21 14.24 13.71 -10.52
N TYR A 22 13.85 14.90 -10.04
CA TYR A 22 13.72 16.07 -10.90
C TYR A 22 15.04 16.44 -11.59
N ARG A 23 16.15 16.43 -10.83
CA ARG A 23 17.50 16.64 -11.40
C ARG A 23 17.88 15.57 -12.41
N PHE A 24 17.49 14.32 -12.17
CA PHE A 24 17.73 13.22 -13.09
C PHE A 24 16.98 13.43 -14.42
N ILE A 25 15.70 13.79 -14.37
CA ILE A 25 14.92 14.10 -15.59
C ILE A 25 15.52 15.30 -16.33
N ALA A 26 15.87 16.37 -15.62
CA ALA A 26 16.43 17.58 -16.24
C ALA A 26 17.77 17.35 -16.97
N LYS A 27 18.50 16.29 -16.64
CA LYS A 27 19.77 15.90 -17.28
C LYS A 27 19.61 14.92 -18.44
N GLN A 28 18.39 14.48 -18.76
CA GLN A 28 18.14 13.55 -19.85
C GLN A 28 18.44 14.19 -21.21
N ASP A 29 18.84 13.36 -22.17
CA ASP A 29 19.10 13.80 -23.54
C ASP A 29 17.83 14.26 -24.25
N LEU A 30 17.97 15.07 -25.29
CA LEU A 30 16.84 15.55 -26.09
C LEU A 30 15.97 14.40 -26.65
N LEU A 31 16.60 13.26 -26.96
CA LEU A 31 15.91 12.06 -27.46
C LEU A 31 14.86 11.54 -26.46
N TYR A 32 15.11 11.66 -25.15
CA TYR A 32 14.14 11.29 -24.11
C TYR A 32 12.88 12.17 -24.19
N PHE A 33 13.05 13.48 -24.35
CA PHE A 33 11.95 14.44 -24.44
C PHE A 33 11.19 14.39 -25.77
N THR A 34 11.84 13.96 -26.85
CA THR A 34 11.19 13.78 -28.15
C THR A 34 10.39 12.46 -28.22
N GLN A 35 10.81 11.43 -27.49
CA GLN A 35 10.14 10.12 -27.51
C GLN A 35 8.97 10.01 -26.52
N LYS A 36 9.00 10.76 -25.42
CA LYS A 36 7.92 10.77 -24.42
C LYS A 36 7.04 12.01 -24.55
N LYS A 37 5.72 11.84 -24.34
CA LYS A 37 4.80 12.98 -24.25
C LYS A 37 5.08 13.79 -22.99
N SER A 38 5.01 15.11 -23.09
CA SER A 38 5.16 16.01 -21.93
C SER A 38 4.19 15.69 -20.79
N SER A 39 2.96 15.24 -21.12
CA SER A 39 1.96 14.80 -20.14
C SER A 39 2.39 13.58 -19.32
N GLU A 40 3.13 12.64 -19.91
CA GLU A 40 3.68 11.47 -19.21
C GLU A 40 4.81 11.87 -18.26
N ILE A 41 5.70 12.75 -18.71
CA ILE A 41 6.80 13.28 -17.87
C ILE A 41 6.24 14.07 -16.68
N MET A 42 5.24 14.93 -16.92
CA MET A 42 4.56 15.68 -15.86
C MET A 42 3.87 14.77 -14.86
N HIS A 43 3.24 13.68 -15.32
CA HIS A 43 2.66 12.68 -14.45
C HIS A 43 3.72 11.95 -13.61
N GLU A 44 4.85 11.55 -14.19
CA GLU A 44 5.95 10.89 -13.47
C GLU A 44 6.54 11.78 -12.36
N ILE A 45 6.77 13.06 -12.66
CA ILE A 45 7.22 14.05 -11.67
C ILE A 45 6.17 14.21 -10.56
N GLY A 46 4.91 14.45 -10.91
CA GLY A 46 3.84 14.66 -9.93
C GLY A 46 3.62 13.46 -9.01
N MET A 47 3.68 12.23 -9.55
CA MET A 47 3.58 11.00 -8.76
C MET A 47 4.73 10.85 -7.77
N THR A 48 5.96 11.15 -8.20
CA THR A 48 7.15 11.01 -7.36
C THR A 48 7.18 12.06 -6.25
N SER A 49 6.74 13.29 -6.53
CA SER A 49 6.77 14.37 -5.55
C SER A 49 5.66 14.29 -4.50
N LEU A 50 4.44 13.90 -4.89
CA LEU A 50 3.27 13.99 -4.00
C LEU A 50 2.81 12.64 -3.47
N SER A 51 2.86 11.59 -4.30
CA SER A 51 2.24 10.29 -3.95
C SER A 51 3.22 9.29 -3.36
N PHE A 52 4.53 9.55 -3.43
CA PHE A 52 5.57 8.65 -2.94
C PHE A 52 5.56 8.53 -1.40
N ALA A 53 5.53 9.66 -0.68
CA ALA A 53 5.51 9.68 0.79
C ALA A 53 4.27 8.96 1.34
N GLU A 54 3.09 9.39 0.87
CA GLU A 54 1.79 8.99 1.42
C GLU A 54 1.42 7.57 1.03
N GLY A 55 1.66 7.19 -0.24
CA GLY A 55 1.20 5.92 -0.78
C GLY A 55 2.17 4.76 -0.55
N ILE A 56 3.48 5.02 -0.70
CA ILE A 56 4.50 3.95 -0.76
C ILE A 56 5.31 3.92 0.52
N LEU A 57 5.87 5.05 0.93
CA LEU A 57 6.84 5.09 2.02
C LEU A 57 6.20 4.85 3.38
N LEU A 58 5.11 5.57 3.69
CA LEU A 58 4.36 5.40 4.93
C LEU A 58 3.77 3.98 5.05
N SER A 59 3.16 3.49 3.98
CA SER A 59 2.63 2.12 3.90
C SER A 59 3.72 1.07 4.14
N SER A 60 4.92 1.28 3.62
CA SER A 60 6.05 0.36 3.82
C SER A 60 6.53 0.37 5.27
N ILE A 61 6.60 1.54 5.92
CA ILE A 61 6.97 1.65 7.34
C ILE A 61 5.99 0.88 8.22
N VAL A 62 4.69 0.99 7.95
CA VAL A 62 3.64 0.24 8.68
C VAL A 62 3.86 -1.26 8.53
N VAL A 63 3.99 -1.75 7.29
CA VAL A 63 4.21 -3.19 7.02
C VAL A 63 5.48 -3.71 7.70
N ILE A 64 6.58 -2.95 7.67
CA ILE A 64 7.83 -3.33 8.34
C ILE A 64 7.63 -3.41 9.85
N SER A 65 6.92 -2.45 10.43
CA SER A 65 6.65 -2.44 11.88
C SER A 65 5.79 -3.63 12.32
N GLU A 66 4.80 -4.01 11.53
CA GLU A 66 3.94 -5.16 11.79
C GLU A 66 4.70 -6.48 11.61
N LEU A 67 5.55 -6.59 10.58
CA LEU A 67 6.43 -7.76 10.39
C LEU A 67 7.38 -7.94 11.57
N MET A 68 7.96 -6.87 12.09
CA MET A 68 8.81 -6.93 13.29
C MET A 68 8.04 -7.47 14.51
N LEU A 69 6.78 -7.07 14.71
CA LEU A 69 5.95 -7.59 15.79
C LEU A 69 5.66 -9.09 15.62
N ILE A 70 5.34 -9.55 14.41
CA ILE A 70 5.12 -10.98 14.12
C ILE A 70 6.40 -11.78 14.40
N ILE A 71 7.56 -11.30 13.96
CA ILE A 71 8.84 -11.98 14.20
C ILE A 71 9.12 -12.07 15.70
N LEU A 72 8.89 -10.98 16.44
CA LEU A 72 9.11 -10.95 17.89
C LEU A 72 8.15 -11.92 18.62
N ALA A 73 6.90 -12.02 18.18
CA ALA A 73 5.93 -12.98 18.70
C ALA A 73 6.34 -14.44 18.41
N LEU A 74 6.75 -14.73 17.17
CA LEU A 74 7.22 -16.06 16.78
C LEU A 74 8.49 -16.48 17.55
N CYS A 75 9.44 -15.56 17.75
CA CYS A 75 10.61 -15.79 18.61
C CYS A 75 10.20 -16.06 20.06
N GLY A 76 9.20 -15.33 20.58
CA GLY A 76 8.62 -15.60 21.90
C GLY A 76 8.10 -17.04 22.00
N VAL A 77 7.25 -17.45 21.06
CA VAL A 77 6.70 -18.82 21.03
C VAL A 77 7.79 -19.87 20.91
N LEU A 78 8.83 -19.63 20.09
CA LEU A 78 9.96 -20.55 19.90
C LEU A 78 10.69 -20.87 21.22
N ILE A 79 10.92 -19.86 22.06
CA ILE A 79 11.60 -20.04 23.36
C ILE A 79 10.75 -20.86 24.33
N TYR A 80 9.42 -20.67 24.31
CA TYR A 80 8.53 -21.39 25.23
C TYR A 80 8.22 -22.82 24.78
N ASN A 81 7.98 -23.05 23.48
CA ASN A 81 7.65 -24.37 22.96
C ASN A 81 7.89 -24.49 21.44
N PRO A 82 8.88 -25.29 21.00
CA PRO A 82 9.20 -25.44 19.57
C PRO A 82 8.10 -26.16 18.76
N LEU A 83 7.28 -27.02 19.36
CA LEU A 83 6.15 -27.67 18.66
C LEU A 83 5.04 -26.66 18.31
N LEU A 84 4.72 -25.76 19.26
CA LEU A 84 3.77 -24.66 19.04
C LEU A 84 4.25 -23.69 17.96
N PHE A 85 5.57 -23.44 17.88
CA PHE A 85 6.17 -22.63 16.83
C PHE A 85 5.94 -23.25 15.45
N VAL A 86 6.22 -24.55 15.27
CA VAL A 86 6.03 -25.23 13.98
C VAL A 86 4.56 -25.20 13.54
N PHE A 87 3.63 -25.45 14.47
CA PHE A 87 2.19 -25.35 14.19
C PHE A 87 1.78 -23.94 13.77
N SER A 88 2.19 -22.91 14.52
CA SER A 88 1.85 -21.52 14.22
C SER A 88 2.48 -21.06 12.91
N PHE A 89 3.71 -21.48 12.62
CA PHE A 89 4.41 -21.18 11.38
C PHE A 89 3.68 -21.80 10.18
N LEU A 90 3.26 -23.06 10.31
CA LEU A 90 2.57 -23.80 9.25
C LEU A 90 1.16 -23.25 8.98
N THR A 91 0.51 -22.59 9.93
CA THR A 91 -0.82 -22.00 9.72
C THR A 91 -0.76 -20.54 9.29
N LEU A 92 0.13 -19.73 9.89
CA LEU A 92 0.22 -18.29 9.64
C LEU A 92 0.85 -17.95 8.29
N ILE A 93 1.93 -18.63 7.90
CA ILE A 93 2.62 -18.31 6.65
C ILE A 93 1.77 -18.58 5.41
N PRO A 94 1.11 -19.74 5.25
CA PRO A 94 0.29 -19.97 4.07
C PRO A 94 -0.96 -19.09 4.04
N THR A 95 -1.59 -18.82 5.18
CA THR A 95 -2.75 -17.90 5.23
C THR A 95 -2.35 -16.47 4.85
N ALA A 96 -1.26 -15.95 5.44
CA ALA A 96 -0.72 -14.65 5.06
C ALA A 96 -0.28 -14.60 3.58
N GLY A 97 0.39 -15.65 3.09
CA GLY A 97 0.86 -15.75 1.72
C GLY A 97 -0.28 -15.75 0.69
N ILE A 98 -1.34 -16.52 0.93
CA ILE A 98 -2.53 -16.56 0.06
C ILE A 98 -3.22 -15.20 0.02
N LEU A 99 -3.44 -14.58 1.19
CA LEU A 99 -4.07 -13.28 1.28
C LEU A 99 -3.24 -12.20 0.58
N MET A 100 -1.93 -12.20 0.80
CA MET A 100 -1.01 -11.24 0.15
C MET A 100 -1.00 -11.44 -1.37
N TYR A 101 -1.03 -12.68 -1.86
CA TYR A 101 -1.06 -12.98 -3.28
C TYR A 101 -2.32 -12.46 -3.99
N ILE A 102 -3.50 -12.69 -3.38
CA ILE A 102 -4.78 -12.23 -3.91
C ILE A 102 -4.79 -10.70 -3.98
N ASN A 103 -4.30 -10.03 -2.94
CA ASN A 103 -4.25 -8.58 -2.87
C ASN A 103 -3.28 -7.98 -3.88
N ARG A 104 -2.07 -8.55 -3.99
CA ARG A 104 -1.05 -8.06 -4.93
C ARG A 104 -1.55 -8.11 -6.38
N ARG A 105 -2.28 -9.16 -6.76
CA ARG A 105 -2.88 -9.26 -8.11
C ARG A 105 -3.93 -8.19 -8.38
N LYS A 106 -4.82 -7.93 -7.42
CA LYS A 106 -5.86 -6.88 -7.55
C LYS A 106 -5.24 -5.49 -7.63
N LEU A 107 -4.30 -5.19 -6.72
CA LEU A 107 -3.62 -3.90 -6.66
C LEU A 107 -2.80 -3.63 -7.92
N ARG A 108 -2.06 -4.63 -8.42
CA ARG A 108 -1.25 -4.49 -9.65
C ARG A 108 -2.10 -4.19 -10.87
N ARG A 109 -3.25 -4.86 -11.02
CA ARG A 109 -4.17 -4.61 -12.16
C ARG A 109 -4.79 -3.23 -12.09
N ALA A 110 -5.27 -2.81 -10.91
CA ALA A 110 -5.88 -1.50 -10.73
C ALA A 110 -4.85 -0.37 -10.89
N GLY A 111 -3.65 -0.53 -10.33
CA GLY A 111 -2.54 0.43 -10.44
C GLY A 111 -2.03 0.59 -11.87
N ALA A 112 -1.87 -0.51 -12.61
CA ALA A 112 -1.47 -0.45 -14.02
C ALA A 112 -2.49 0.32 -14.88
N ARG A 113 -3.79 0.09 -14.64
CA ARG A 113 -4.85 0.80 -15.37
C ARG A 113 -4.90 2.28 -15.00
N LEU A 114 -4.68 2.62 -13.73
CA LEU A 114 -4.59 4.02 -13.29
C LEU A 114 -3.38 4.72 -13.91
N SER A 115 -2.22 4.06 -13.99
CA SER A 115 -1.02 4.61 -14.61
C SER A 115 -1.18 4.91 -16.11
N ASN A 116 -2.12 4.25 -16.79
CA ASN A 116 -2.43 4.52 -18.19
C ASN A 116 -3.44 5.67 -18.37
N ILE A 117 -4.35 5.87 -17.40
CA ILE A 117 -5.40 6.89 -17.48
C ILE A 117 -4.88 8.25 -17.00
N SER A 118 -4.02 8.27 -15.97
CA SER A 118 -3.51 9.52 -15.42
C SER A 118 -2.82 10.41 -16.48
N PRO A 119 -1.91 9.90 -17.35
CA PRO A 119 -1.32 10.71 -18.41
C PRO A 119 -2.34 11.32 -19.38
N LEU A 120 -3.44 10.61 -19.68
CA LEU A 120 -4.51 11.11 -20.55
C LEU A 120 -5.25 12.30 -19.94
N ILE A 121 -5.37 12.34 -18.60
CA ILE A 121 -5.94 13.49 -17.88
C ILE A 121 -5.01 14.70 -18.02
N TYR A 122 -3.69 14.51 -17.84
CA TYR A 122 -2.70 15.57 -18.03
C TYR A 122 -2.63 16.03 -19.50
N GLU A 123 -2.75 15.12 -20.46
CA GLU A 123 -2.80 15.43 -21.89
C GLU A 123 -4.02 16.31 -22.21
N ASN A 124 -5.22 15.92 -21.79
CA ASN A 124 -6.44 16.70 -22.01
C ASN A 124 -6.36 18.10 -21.37
N ALA A 125 -5.77 18.21 -20.17
CA ALA A 125 -5.56 19.49 -19.51
C ALA A 125 -4.51 20.35 -20.23
N GLY A 126 -3.42 19.74 -20.70
CA GLY A 126 -2.35 20.42 -21.44
C GLY A 126 -2.86 20.97 -22.78
N GLU A 127 -3.57 20.15 -23.56
CA GLU A 127 -4.18 20.57 -24.82
C GLU A 127 -5.17 21.73 -24.63
N LEU A 128 -6.03 21.63 -23.60
CA LEU A 128 -6.97 22.69 -23.26
C LEU A 128 -6.24 24.01 -22.91
N ALA A 129 -5.19 23.93 -22.10
CA ALA A 129 -4.44 25.11 -21.66
C ALA A 129 -3.67 25.77 -22.81
N SER A 130 -2.96 24.99 -23.63
CA SER A 130 -2.21 25.51 -24.78
C SER A 130 -3.11 26.03 -25.89
N GLY A 131 -4.30 25.44 -26.07
CA GLY A 131 -5.25 25.78 -27.14
C GLY A 131 -6.38 26.72 -26.73
N ILE A 132 -6.39 27.25 -25.49
CA ILE A 132 -7.58 27.86 -24.89
C ILE A 132 -8.19 29.00 -25.72
N ALA A 133 -7.36 29.81 -26.38
CA ALA A 133 -7.82 30.92 -27.22
C ALA A 133 -8.65 30.40 -28.40
N ASN A 134 -8.15 29.41 -29.13
CA ASN A 134 -8.86 28.77 -30.24
C ASN A 134 -10.09 28.01 -29.76
N ILE A 135 -9.98 27.27 -28.65
CA ILE A 135 -11.07 26.47 -28.11
C ILE A 135 -12.25 27.37 -27.71
N LYS A 136 -11.99 28.53 -27.10
CA LYS A 136 -13.04 29.51 -26.79
C LYS A 136 -13.62 30.17 -28.04
N LEU A 137 -12.81 30.48 -29.04
CA LEU A 137 -13.28 31.03 -30.31
C LEU A 137 -14.28 30.10 -31.02
N TRP A 138 -14.07 28.78 -30.93
CA TRP A 138 -14.92 27.76 -31.56
C TRP A 138 -15.98 27.14 -30.63
N ASN A 139 -16.15 27.66 -29.41
CA ASN A 139 -17.05 27.08 -28.40
C ASN A 139 -16.81 25.58 -28.11
N GLY A 140 -15.56 25.12 -28.26
CA GLY A 140 -15.19 23.70 -28.11
C GLY A 140 -14.91 23.26 -26.67
N ALA A 141 -15.18 24.10 -25.66
CA ALA A 141 -14.82 23.82 -24.26
C ALA A 141 -15.57 22.60 -23.70
N ASP A 142 -16.83 22.39 -24.10
CA ASP A 142 -17.65 21.27 -23.62
C ASP A 142 -17.06 19.91 -23.99
N TYR A 143 -16.43 19.79 -25.16
CA TYR A 143 -15.74 18.56 -25.57
C TYR A 143 -14.61 18.19 -24.60
N PHE A 144 -13.79 19.16 -24.20
CA PHE A 144 -12.70 18.92 -23.25
C PHE A 144 -13.22 18.62 -21.84
N TYR A 145 -14.35 19.22 -21.46
CA TYR A 145 -15.01 18.95 -20.19
C TYR A 145 -15.56 17.51 -20.14
N ASP A 146 -16.31 17.09 -21.15
CA ASP A 146 -16.88 15.73 -21.23
C ASP A 146 -15.78 14.65 -21.23
N ARG A 147 -14.70 14.92 -21.97
CA ARG A 147 -13.53 14.03 -22.00
C ARG A 147 -12.85 13.94 -20.63
N TYR A 148 -12.67 15.08 -19.96
CA TYR A 148 -12.12 15.13 -18.60
C TYR A 148 -13.02 14.37 -17.61
N GLU A 149 -14.34 14.55 -17.67
CA GLU A 149 -15.28 13.89 -16.76
C GLU A 149 -15.22 12.37 -16.89
N LYS A 150 -15.21 11.84 -18.12
CA LYS A 150 -15.09 10.40 -18.40
C LYS A 150 -13.80 9.82 -17.81
N LEU A 151 -12.65 10.45 -18.11
CA LEU A 151 -11.35 9.99 -17.61
C LEU A 151 -11.26 10.08 -16.07
N LYS A 152 -11.76 11.18 -15.49
CA LYS A 152 -11.82 11.38 -14.04
C LYS A 152 -12.66 10.31 -13.35
N LYS A 153 -13.83 9.99 -13.90
CA LYS A 153 -14.74 8.98 -13.33
C LYS A 153 -14.09 7.60 -13.27
N GLU A 154 -13.41 7.19 -14.34
CA GLU A 154 -12.67 5.92 -14.36
C GLU A 154 -11.47 5.94 -13.39
N ALA A 155 -10.68 7.02 -13.39
CA ALA A 155 -9.56 7.17 -12.48
C ALA A 155 -9.99 7.14 -11.00
N TYR A 156 -11.11 7.77 -10.65
CA TYR A 156 -11.63 7.81 -9.29
C TYR A 156 -12.16 6.45 -8.86
N ALA A 157 -12.89 5.75 -9.73
CA ALA A 157 -13.33 4.38 -9.43
C ALA A 157 -12.13 3.44 -9.17
N LEU A 158 -11.04 3.59 -9.95
CA LEU A 158 -9.81 2.84 -9.73
C LEU A 158 -9.10 3.25 -8.43
N LYS A 159 -8.99 4.56 -8.15
CA LYS A 159 -8.40 5.06 -6.89
C LYS A 159 -9.17 4.57 -5.67
N THR A 160 -10.50 4.57 -5.70
CA THR A 160 -11.32 4.02 -4.61
C THR A 160 -11.03 2.54 -4.40
N ASN A 161 -10.98 1.74 -5.47
CA ASN A 161 -10.64 0.33 -5.38
C ASN A 161 -9.24 0.08 -4.80
N ILE A 162 -8.26 0.89 -5.22
CA ILE A 162 -6.88 0.82 -4.70
C ILE A 162 -6.85 1.23 -3.23
N TYR A 163 -7.50 2.33 -2.85
CA TYR A 163 -7.51 2.83 -1.48
C TYR A 163 -8.16 1.83 -0.52
N VAL A 164 -9.34 1.31 -0.88
CA VAL A 164 -10.01 0.27 -0.10
C VAL A 164 -9.13 -0.97 0.01
N SER A 165 -8.51 -1.39 -1.10
CA SER A 165 -7.69 -2.59 -1.11
C SER A 165 -6.34 -2.43 -0.40
N SER A 166 -5.76 -1.23 -0.42
CA SER A 166 -4.44 -0.96 0.13
C SER A 166 -4.48 -0.60 1.60
N GLN A 167 -5.57 0.00 2.09
CA GLN A 167 -5.62 0.51 3.46
C GLN A 167 -6.41 -0.40 4.40
N PHE A 168 -7.53 -0.98 3.96
CA PHE A 168 -8.37 -1.82 4.83
C PHE A 168 -7.99 -3.29 4.79
N ILE A 169 -7.41 -3.77 3.67
CA ILE A 169 -7.10 -5.20 3.57
C ILE A 169 -5.89 -5.61 4.41
N PRO A 170 -4.80 -4.83 4.53
CA PRO A 170 -3.71 -5.17 5.47
C PRO A 170 -4.24 -5.40 6.88
N ILE A 171 -5.06 -4.48 7.41
CA ILE A 171 -5.66 -4.59 8.75
C ILE A 171 -6.49 -5.88 8.90
N ARG A 172 -7.33 -6.20 7.91
CA ARG A 172 -8.14 -7.43 7.89
C ARG A 172 -7.28 -8.70 7.85
N ILE A 173 -6.12 -8.66 7.20
CA ILE A 173 -5.18 -9.79 7.17
C ILE A 173 -4.60 -10.03 8.57
N PHE A 174 -4.23 -8.97 9.29
CA PHE A 174 -3.73 -9.11 10.66
C PHE A 174 -4.79 -9.62 11.64
N GLU A 175 -6.06 -9.20 11.48
CA GLU A 175 -7.18 -9.78 12.25
C GLU A 175 -7.29 -11.30 12.04
N VAL A 176 -7.23 -11.76 10.78
CA VAL A 176 -7.29 -13.20 10.46
C VAL A 176 -6.08 -13.94 11.01
N ILE A 177 -4.89 -13.36 10.93
CA ILE A 177 -3.66 -13.91 11.52
C ILE A 177 -3.79 -14.04 13.04
N ALA A 178 -4.25 -12.99 13.72
CA ALA A 178 -4.47 -12.97 15.16
C ALA A 178 -5.48 -14.05 15.59
N ILE A 179 -6.65 -14.10 14.96
CA ILE A 179 -7.70 -15.08 15.26
C ILE A 179 -7.24 -16.50 14.97
N SER A 180 -6.59 -16.75 13.82
CA SER A 180 -6.09 -18.09 13.48
C SER A 180 -4.99 -18.54 14.44
N GLY A 181 -4.15 -17.61 14.89
CA GLY A 181 -3.12 -17.86 15.88
C GLY A 181 -3.68 -18.26 17.24
N ILE A 182 -4.70 -17.55 17.73
CA ILE A 182 -5.42 -17.92 18.96
C ILE A 182 -6.06 -19.30 18.81
N LEU A 183 -6.72 -19.58 17.67
CA LEU A 183 -7.29 -20.88 17.36
C LEU A 183 -6.23 -22.00 17.38
N CYS A 184 -5.04 -21.76 16.84
CA CYS A 184 -3.94 -22.73 16.86
C CYS A 184 -3.46 -23.03 18.28
N VAL A 185 -3.33 -21.99 19.12
CA VAL A 185 -2.95 -22.15 20.53
C VAL A 185 -3.99 -22.98 21.29
N VAL A 186 -5.29 -22.72 21.05
CA VAL A 186 -6.39 -23.47 21.68
C VAL A 186 -6.41 -24.93 21.20
N LEU A 187 -6.29 -25.19 19.89
CA LEU A 187 -6.27 -26.55 19.35
C LEU A 187 -5.07 -27.35 19.86
N TYR A 188 -3.89 -26.75 19.91
CA TYR A 188 -2.70 -27.39 20.49
C TYR A 188 -2.91 -27.72 21.97
N ALA A 189 -3.50 -26.80 22.73
CA ALA A 189 -3.81 -27.00 24.14
C ALA A 189 -4.78 -28.18 24.38
N MET A 190 -5.77 -28.38 23.50
CA MET A 190 -6.70 -29.51 23.58
C MET A 190 -6.03 -30.84 23.22
N LEU A 191 -5.11 -30.85 22.25
CA LEU A 191 -4.41 -32.08 21.82
C LEU A 191 -3.34 -32.54 22.81
N ALA A 192 -2.76 -31.61 23.58
CA ALA A 192 -1.64 -31.89 24.47
C ALA A 192 -2.05 -32.25 25.92
N ASP A 193 -3.34 -32.23 26.26
CA ASP A 193 -3.88 -32.53 27.60
C ASP A 193 -3.18 -31.74 28.74
N HIS A 194 -2.83 -30.48 28.46
CA HIS A 194 -2.10 -29.62 29.37
C HIS A 194 -3.02 -28.96 30.42
N ASN A 195 -2.52 -28.79 31.64
CA ASN A 195 -3.21 -28.05 32.71
C ASN A 195 -3.71 -26.68 32.23
N PHE A 196 -4.97 -26.36 32.57
CA PHE A 196 -5.66 -25.11 32.22
C PHE A 196 -4.84 -23.84 32.49
N SER A 197 -4.00 -23.87 33.53
CA SER A 197 -3.11 -22.74 33.88
C SER A 197 -2.05 -22.42 32.82
N LYS A 198 -1.48 -23.41 32.11
CA LYS A 198 -0.51 -23.16 31.03
C LYS A 198 -1.19 -22.62 29.77
N ILE A 199 -2.42 -23.05 29.52
CA ILE A 199 -3.26 -22.60 28.40
C ILE A 199 -3.59 -21.12 28.58
N ALA A 200 -3.99 -20.73 29.80
CA ALA A 200 -4.26 -19.33 30.12
C ALA A 200 -3.04 -18.44 29.86
N THR A 201 -1.83 -18.89 30.20
CA THR A 201 -0.59 -18.14 29.93
C THR A 201 -0.34 -17.95 28.43
N TYR A 202 -0.51 -18.99 27.61
CA TYR A 202 -0.31 -18.88 26.16
C TYR A 202 -1.35 -17.97 25.50
N ILE A 203 -2.62 -18.08 25.89
CA ILE A 203 -3.67 -17.19 25.40
C ILE A 203 -3.37 -15.75 25.81
N SER A 204 -2.88 -15.51 27.03
CA SER A 204 -2.55 -14.16 27.51
C SER A 204 -1.40 -13.53 26.71
N ILE A 205 -0.35 -14.30 26.41
CA ILE A 205 0.78 -13.84 25.58
C ILE A 205 0.29 -13.56 24.14
N TYR A 206 -0.47 -14.48 23.56
CA TYR A 206 -0.96 -14.34 22.18
C TYR A 206 -1.99 -13.22 22.03
N ALA A 207 -2.88 -13.06 23.01
CA ALA A 207 -3.83 -11.97 23.09
C ALA A 207 -3.11 -10.64 23.26
N GLY A 208 -2.09 -10.55 24.12
CA GLY A 208 -1.29 -9.32 24.31
C GLY A 208 -0.57 -8.87 23.03
N VAL A 209 -0.04 -9.81 22.25
CA VAL A 209 0.56 -9.52 20.93
C VAL A 209 -0.52 -9.13 19.92
N SER A 210 -1.62 -9.88 19.87
CA SER A 210 -2.73 -9.65 18.92
C SER A 210 -3.44 -8.32 19.16
N PHE A 211 -3.61 -7.92 20.42
CA PHE A 211 -4.23 -6.64 20.80
C PHE A 211 -3.36 -5.44 20.38
N ARG A 212 -2.04 -5.66 20.24
CA ARG A 212 -1.10 -4.65 19.74
C ARG A 212 -1.03 -4.59 18.22
N LEU A 213 -1.50 -5.64 17.54
CA LEU A 213 -1.63 -5.74 16.09
C LEU A 213 -2.97 -5.14 15.60
N LEU A 214 -3.96 -5.02 16.47
CA LEU A 214 -5.19 -4.27 16.21
C LEU A 214 -4.91 -2.77 16.42
N PRO A 215 -5.20 -1.91 15.44
CA PRO A 215 -4.97 -0.47 15.55
C PRO A 215 -5.84 0.22 16.60
#